data_AF-A0A7C8B581-F1
#
_entry.id   AF-A0A7C8B581-F1
#
_cell.length_a   1.000
_cell.length_b   1.000
_cell.length_c   1.000
_cell.angle_alpha   90.00
_cell.angle_beta   90.00
_cell.angle_gamma   90.00
#
_symmetry.space_group_name_H-M   'P 1'
#
loop_
_entity.id
_entity.type
_entity.pdbx_description
1 polymer ?
#
loop_
_entity_poly.entity_id
_entity_poly.type
_entity_poly.pdbx_seq_one_letter_code
_entity_poly.pdbx_strand_id
1 'polypeptide(L)'
;MADNDKQKKEDGLDDYGIIYISGAINSGTAESVCKEIIGYNIKAEINQIQMIINSPGGSCPSGFSIIDIMAWSGHASPSTPPASV
;
A
#
# COMPACT_ATOMS: atom_id res chain seq x y z
N MET A 1 8.31 44.09 -1.09
CA MET A 1 8.40 42.81 -0.38
C MET A 1 7.72 41.77 -1.25
N ALA A 2 8.42 40.71 -1.67
CA ALA A 2 7.83 39.67 -2.51
C ALA A 2 7.23 38.59 -1.61
N ASP A 3 5.91 38.43 -1.70
CA ASP A 3 5.14 37.38 -1.04
C ASP A 3 5.61 36.02 -1.57
N ASN A 4 6.24 35.25 -0.69
CA ASN A 4 6.77 33.93 -0.99
C ASN A 4 5.67 32.93 -0.66
N ASP A 5 4.68 32.83 -1.56
CA ASP A 5 3.54 31.92 -1.46
C ASP A 5 4.03 30.48 -1.69
N LYS A 6 4.64 29.91 -0.65
CA LYS A 6 4.90 28.47 -0.58
C LYS A 6 3.54 27.79 -0.35
N GLN A 7 2.89 27.42 -1.45
CA GLN A 7 1.82 26.43 -1.43
C GLN A 7 2.33 25.21 -0.63
N LYS A 8 1.83 25.04 0.60
CA LYS A 8 2.03 23.82 1.37
C LYS A 8 1.35 22.72 0.55
N LYS A 9 2.14 21.81 -0.02
CA LYS A 9 1.62 20.51 -0.47
C LYS A 9 0.99 19.86 0.76
N GLU A 10 -0.31 19.62 0.72
CA GLU A 10 -0.96 18.79 1.72
C GLU A 10 -0.48 17.36 1.47
N ASP A 11 0.13 16.75 2.50
CA ASP A 11 0.63 15.38 2.40
C ASP A 11 -0.55 14.44 2.15
N GLY A 12 -0.41 13.58 1.14
CA GLY A 12 -1.42 12.59 0.77
C GLY A 12 -1.38 11.36 1.67
N LEU A 13 -2.38 10.49 1.56
CA LEU A 13 -2.41 9.20 2.28
C LEU A 13 -1.17 8.34 1.97
N ASP A 14 -0.65 8.48 0.75
CA ASP A 14 0.52 7.78 0.25
C ASP A 14 1.82 8.20 0.93
N ASP A 15 1.95 9.46 1.35
CA ASP A 15 3.10 9.95 2.11
C ASP A 15 3.19 9.28 3.50
N TYR A 16 2.07 8.78 4.03
CA TYR A 16 2.00 8.06 5.31
C TYR A 16 1.97 6.53 5.13
N GLY A 17 2.06 6.02 3.91
CA GLY A 17 2.00 4.58 3.64
C GLY A 17 0.62 3.98 3.82
N ILE A 18 -0.43 4.81 3.67
CA ILE A 18 -1.81 4.38 3.81
C ILE A 18 -2.40 4.06 2.44
N ILE A 19 -2.85 2.81 2.27
CA ILE A 19 -3.61 2.35 1.10
C ILE A 19 -5.08 2.24 1.48
N TYR A 20 -5.93 3.03 0.83
CA TYR A 20 -7.38 2.98 1.04
C TYR A 20 -8.07 2.20 -0.09
N ILE A 21 -8.67 1.06 0.25
CA ILE A 21 -9.44 0.24 -0.69
C ILE A 21 -10.92 0.47 -0.46
N SER A 22 -11.60 0.99 -1.48
CA SER A 22 -13.05 1.14 -1.47
C SER A 22 -13.71 0.51 -2.69
N GLY A 23 -14.88 -0.08 -2.48
CA GLY A 23 -15.64 -0.72 -3.56
C GLY A 23 -15.12 -2.11 -3.92
N ALA A 24 -15.59 -2.65 -5.04
CA ALA A 24 -15.34 -4.03 -5.41
C ALA A 24 -13.86 -4.28 -5.77
N ILE A 25 -13.31 -5.40 -5.28
CA ILE A 25 -11.95 -5.83 -5.63
C ILE A 25 -12.02 -6.53 -7.00
N ASN A 26 -11.46 -5.89 -8.01
CA ASN A 26 -11.30 -6.46 -9.34
C ASN A 26 -9.81 -6.41 -9.75
N SER A 27 -9.49 -6.86 -10.97
CA SER A 27 -8.11 -6.87 -11.45
C SER A 27 -7.45 -5.50 -11.47
N GLY A 28 -8.20 -4.43 -11.78
CA GLY A 28 -7.68 -3.06 -11.76
C GLY A 28 -7.39 -2.55 -10.35
N THR A 29 -8.30 -2.79 -9.41
CA THR A 29 -8.09 -2.45 -7.99
C THR A 29 -6.88 -3.19 -7.43
N ALA A 30 -6.77 -4.50 -7.72
CA ALA A 30 -5.64 -5.30 -7.27
C ALA A 30 -4.32 -4.85 -7.89
N GLU A 31 -4.29 -4.54 -9.19
CA GLU A 31 -3.09 -4.01 -9.84
C GLU A 31 -2.61 -2.70 -9.20
N SER A 32 -3.53 -1.77 -8.90
CA SER A 32 -3.18 -0.50 -8.22
C SER A 32 -2.55 -0.75 -6.86
N VAL A 33 -3.22 -1.54 -6.01
CA VAL A 33 -2.76 -1.87 -4.66
C VAL A 33 -1.39 -2.57 -4.70
N CYS A 34 -1.20 -3.52 -5.61
CA CYS A 34 0.09 -4.20 -5.76
C CYS A 34 1.21 -3.22 -6.16
N LYS A 35 0.94 -2.28 -7.08
CA LYS A 35 1.93 -1.25 -7.46
C LYS A 35 2.27 -0.32 -6.32
N GLU A 36 1.28 0.09 -5.52
CA GLU A 36 1.50 0.94 -4.35
C GLU A 36 2.39 0.23 -3.31
N ILE A 37 2.08 -1.03 -2.96
CA ILE A 37 2.89 -1.82 -2.02
C ILE A 37 4.34 -1.94 -2.50
N ILE A 38 4.53 -2.28 -3.78
CA ILE A 38 5.87 -2.37 -4.37
C ILE A 38 6.57 -1.01 -4.33
N GLY A 39 5.86 0.07 -4.66
CA GLY A 39 6.38 1.44 -4.63
C GLY A 39 6.87 1.85 -3.24
N TYR A 40 6.09 1.57 -2.19
CA TYR A 40 6.50 1.86 -0.82
C TYR A 40 7.72 1.04 -0.39
N ASN A 41 7.76 -0.26 -0.74
CA ASN A 41 8.91 -1.10 -0.43
C ASN A 41 10.20 -0.63 -1.11
N ILE A 42 10.11 -0.14 -2.35
CA ILE A 42 11.27 0.38 -3.08
C ILE A 42 11.75 1.71 -2.50
N LYS A 43 10.84 2.60 -2.12
CA LYS A 43 11.20 3.89 -1.50
C LYS A 43 11.92 3.68 -0.17
N ALA A 44 11.60 2.62 0.58
CA ALA A 44 12.19 2.29 1.89
C ALA A 44 12.07 3.41 2.95
N GLU A 45 11.27 4.44 2.67
CA GLU A 45 11.00 5.57 3.57
C GLU A 45 9.88 5.25 4.57
N ILE A 46 9.11 4.20 4.30
CA ILE A 46 7.90 3.83 5.03
C ILE A 46 8.15 2.50 5.74
N ASN A 47 8.23 2.55 7.07
CA ASN A 47 8.49 1.37 7.90
C ASN A 47 7.31 0.38 7.95
N GLN A 48 6.10 0.85 7.66
CA GLN A 48 4.88 0.06 7.74
C GLN A 48 3.85 0.59 6.74
N ILE A 49 3.29 -0.31 5.93
CA ILE A 49 2.14 -0.01 5.06
C ILE A 49 0.86 -0.31 5.84
N GLN A 50 -0.05 0.65 5.94
CA GLN A 50 -1.37 0.47 6.55
C GLN A 50 -2.43 0.37 5.45
N MET A 51 -3.24 -0.69 5.49
CA MET A 51 -4.36 -0.83 4.57
C MET A 51 -5.69 -0.63 5.30
N ILE A 52 -6.52 0.25 4.77
CA ILE A 52 -7.89 0.48 5.25
C ILE A 52 -8.84 -0.09 4.19
N ILE A 53 -9.68 -1.04 4.59
CA ILE A 53 -10.53 -1.80 3.68
C ILE A 53 -12.01 -1.49 3.94
N ASN A 54 -12.66 -0.85 2.98
CA ASN A 54 -14.10 -0.64 2.92
C ASN A 54 -14.65 -1.23 1.61
N SER A 55 -14.62 -2.55 1.52
CA SER A 55 -14.95 -3.29 0.31
C SER A 55 -16.01 -4.34 0.59
N PRO A 56 -17.00 -4.54 -0.32
CA PRO A 56 -17.91 -5.68 -0.28
C PRO A 56 -17.22 -7.00 -0.73
N GLY A 57 -15.91 -6.97 -1.01
CA GLY A 57 -15.18 -8.08 -1.62
C GLY A 57 -15.14 -7.97 -3.15
N GLY A 58 -14.99 -9.10 -3.83
CA GLY A 58 -14.95 -9.14 -5.30
C GLY A 58 -14.32 -10.41 -5.86
N SER A 59 -13.50 -10.25 -6.88
CA SER A 59 -12.78 -11.33 -7.56
C SER A 59 -11.80 -12.01 -6.61
N CYS A 60 -11.98 -13.33 -6.43
CA CYS A 60 -11.12 -14.14 -5.57
C CYS A 60 -9.64 -14.15 -6.03
N PRO A 61 -9.30 -14.34 -7.33
CA PRO A 61 -7.93 -14.19 -7.81
C PRO A 61 -7.32 -12.81 -7.55
N SER A 62 -8.12 -11.75 -7.66
CA SER A 62 -7.68 -10.38 -7.40
C SER A 62 -7.34 -10.18 -5.92
N GLY A 63 -8.17 -10.71 -5.02
CA GLY A 63 -7.86 -10.72 -3.57
C GLY A 63 -6.58 -11.51 -3.26
N PHE A 64 -6.40 -12.70 -3.85
CA PHE A 64 -5.19 -13.49 -3.64
C PHE A 64 -3.92 -12.78 -4.12
N SER A 65 -3.97 -12.09 -5.26
CA SER A 65 -2.80 -11.33 -5.73
C SER A 65 -2.37 -10.21 -4.75
N ILE A 66 -3.33 -9.59 -4.06
CA ILE A 66 -3.07 -8.60 -3.00
C ILE A 66 -2.45 -9.28 -1.77
N ILE A 67 -2.95 -10.46 -1.37
CA ILE A 67 -2.43 -11.21 -0.22
C ILE A 67 -0.99 -11.68 -0.50
N ASP A 68 -0.71 -12.18 -1.70
CA ASP A 68 0.62 -12.67 -2.08
C ASP A 68 1.67 -11.55 -2.01
N ILE A 69 1.32 -10.34 -2.46
CA ILE A 69 2.24 -9.21 -2.39
C ILE A 69 2.44 -8.70 -0.95
N MET A 70 1.41 -8.78 -0.09
CA MET A 70 1.55 -8.48 1.35
C MET A 70 2.53 -9.45 2.02
N ALA A 71 2.41 -10.76 1.73
CA ALA A 71 3.31 -11.77 2.26
C ALA A 71 4.76 -11.56 1.79
N TRP A 72 4.95 -11.17 0.53
CA TRP A 72 6.27 -10.78 0.01
C TRP A 72 6.82 -9.53 0.72
N SER A 73 5.98 -8.51 0.94
CA SER A 73 6.35 -7.24 1.56
C SER A 73 6.90 -7.39 3.00
N GLY A 74 6.41 -8.37 3.75
CA GLY A 74 6.87 -8.63 5.14
C GLY A 74 8.26 -9.28 5.24
N HIS A 75 8.77 -9.87 4.16
CA HIS A 75 10.09 -10.53 4.13
C HIS A 75 11.27 -9.59 3.89
N ALA A 76 11.03 -8.28 3.69
CA ALA A 76 12.09 -7.31 3.46
C ALA A 76 12.89 -6.94 4.72
N SER A 77 12.45 -7.34 5.92
CA SER A 77 13.23 -7.17 7.15
C SER A 77 14.02 -8.44 7.48
N PRO A 78 15.37 -8.41 7.49
CA PRO A 78 16.21 -9.57 7.84
C PRO A 78 16.07 -10.03 9.32
N SER A 79 15.24 -9.37 10.13
CA SER A 79 15.01 -9.69 11.54
C SER A 79 13.73 -10.46 11.83
N THR A 80 12.82 -10.64 10.87
CA THR A 80 11.55 -11.33 11.10
C THR A 80 11.70 -12.83 10.78
N PRO A 81 11.57 -13.74 11.76
CA PRO A 81 11.61 -15.17 11.47
C PRO A 81 10.45 -15.55 10.54
N PRO A 82 10.66 -16.53 9.63
CA PRO A 82 9.59 -16.99 8.75
C PRO A 82 8.42 -17.48 9.60
N ALA A 83 7.20 -17.06 9.24
CA ALA A 83 6.00 -17.49 9.92
C ALA A 83 5.92 -19.03 9.89
N SER A 84 6.01 -19.64 11.07
CA SER A 84 5.87 -21.09 11.24
C SER A 84 4.43 -21.49 10.93
N VAL A 85 4.26 -22.34 9.91
CA VAL A 85 3.03 -23.07 9.60
C VAL A 85 2.73 -24.17 10.61
#